data_AF-A0A0G2B0W4-F1
#
_entry.id   AF-A0A0G2B0W4-F1
#
_cell.length_a   1.000
_cell.length_b   1.000
_cell.length_c   1.000
_cell.angle_alpha   90.00
_cell.angle_beta   90.00
_cell.angle_gamma   90.00
#
_symmetry.space_group_name_H-M   'P 1'
#
loop_
_entity.id
_entity.type
_entity.pdbx_description
1 polymer ?
#
loop_
_entity_poly.entity_id
_entity_poly.type
_entity_poly.pdbx_seq_one_letter_code
_entity_poly.pdbx_strand_id
1 'polypeptide(L)' 'MRKLVSTVLVLSVVALAGCASEKPLSEAEQAAQYGMTVQRYREEKAAAARMNMKFEDHMKTMVGDGMQMDHGNMQ' A
#
# COMPACT_ATOMS: atom_id res chain seq x y z
N MET A 1 -28.69 -31.94 -1.31
CA MET A 1 -28.61 -30.56 -1.84
C MET A 1 -28.67 -29.49 -0.73
N ARG A 2 -29.76 -29.35 0.05
CA ARG A 2 -29.91 -28.28 1.07
C ARG A 2 -28.78 -28.17 2.10
N LYS A 3 -28.22 -29.30 2.56
CA LYS A 3 -27.15 -29.33 3.58
C LYS A 3 -25.80 -28.81 3.04
N LEU A 4 -25.50 -29.05 1.76
CA LEU A 4 -24.24 -28.61 1.13
C LEU A 4 -24.20 -27.10 0.88
N VAL A 5 -25.34 -26.52 0.48
CA VAL A 5 -25.48 -25.06 0.28
C VAL A 5 -25.22 -24.32 1.59
N SER A 6 -25.70 -24.87 2.71
CA SER A 6 -25.52 -24.26 4.02
C SER A 6 -24.06 -24.29 4.50
N THR A 7 -23.32 -25.36 4.21
CA THR A 7 -21.89 -25.47 4.58
C THR A 7 -21.02 -24.52 3.76
N VAL A 8 -21.30 -24.36 2.46
CA VAL A 8 -20.56 -23.43 1.59
C VAL A 8 -20.80 -21.98 2.01
N LEU A 9 -22.03 -21.63 2.40
CA LEU A 9 -22.35 -20.28 2.86
C LEU A 9 -21.62 -19.91 4.15
N VAL A 10 -21.51 -20.84 5.11
CA VAL A 10 -20.79 -20.63 6.38
C VAL A 10 -19.29 -20.52 6.14
N LEU A 11 -18.71 -21.32 5.23
CA LEU A 11 -17.28 -21.25 4.91
C LEU A 11 -16.90 -19.90 4.30
N SER A 12 -17.75 -19.34 3.44
CA SER A 12 -17.54 -18.03 2.83
C SER A 12 -17.51 -16.91 3.87
N VAL A 13 -18.38 -16.93 4.88
CA VAL A 13 -18.41 -15.89 5.92
C VAL A 13 -17.16 -15.94 6.81
N VAL A 14 -16.65 -17.14 7.12
CA VAL A 14 -15.39 -17.30 7.88
C VAL A 14 -14.18 -16.84 7.08
N ALA A 15 -14.15 -17.11 5.76
CA ALA A 15 -13.06 -16.66 4.89
C ALA A 15 -13.00 -15.12 4.78
N LEU A 16 -14.15 -14.43 4.75
CA LEU A 16 -14.17 -12.96 4.71
C LEU A 16 -13.74 -12.32 6.04
N ALA A 17 -14.00 -12.96 7.18
CA ALA A 17 -13.55 -12.46 8.49
C ALA A 17 -12.02 -12.57 8.69
N GLY A 18 -11.35 -13.46 7.96
CA GLY A 18 -9.90 -13.66 8.04
C GLY A 18 -9.05 -12.57 7.36
N CYS A 19 -9.60 -11.80 6.42
CA CYS A 19 -8.87 -10.75 5.71
C CYS A 19 -8.95 -9.36 6.37
N ALA A 20 -9.66 -9.21 7.49
CA ALA A 20 -9.89 -7.92 8.14
C ALA A 20 -9.18 -7.77 9.50
N SER A 21 -8.33 -8.73 9.88
CA SER A 21 -7.71 -8.78 11.22
C SER A 21 -6.44 -7.92 11.34
N GLU A 22 -5.96 -7.35 10.24
CA GLU A 22 -4.82 -6.44 10.25
C GLU A 22 -5.30 -5.06 10.67
N LYS A 23 -5.16 -4.74 11.96
CA LYS A 23 -5.42 -3.41 12.48
C LYS A 23 -4.68 -2.39 11.60
N PRO A 24 -5.37 -1.40 11.00
CA PRO A 24 -4.70 -0.41 10.17
C PRO A 24 -3.66 0.31 11.03
N LEU A 25 -2.41 0.25 10.59
CA LEU A 25 -1.28 0.87 11.28
C LEU A 25 -1.53 2.38 11.43
N SER A 26 -1.14 2.96 12.57
CA SER A 26 -1.15 4.42 12.74
C SER A 26 -0.23 5.08 11.70
N GLU A 27 -0.49 6.35 11.36
CA GLU A 27 0.42 7.14 10.53
C GLU A 27 1.85 7.18 11.12
N ALA A 28 1.97 7.13 12.45
CA ALA A 28 3.27 7.06 13.13
C ALA A 28 4.00 5.74 12.87
N GLU A 29 3.28 4.62 12.91
CA GLU A 29 3.84 3.29 12.63
C GLU A 29 4.16 3.14 11.14
N GLN A 30 3.33 3.72 10.26
CA GLN A 30 3.60 3.75 8.83
C GLN A 30 4.83 4.60 8.50
N ALA A 31 4.97 5.79 9.10
CA ALA A 31 6.14 6.63 8.91
C ALA A 31 7.43 5.95 9.41
N ALA A 32 7.35 5.23 10.53
CA ALA A 32 8.47 4.47 11.08
C ALA A 32 8.97 3.37 10.13
N GLN A 33 8.10 2.73 9.35
CA GLN A 33 8.51 1.72 8.37
C GLN A 33 9.44 2.25 7.28
N TYR A 34 9.28 3.53 6.93
CA TYR A 34 10.12 4.20 5.93
C TYR A 34 11.25 5.01 6.57
N GLY A 35 11.46 4.90 7.89
CA GLY A 35 12.48 5.67 8.61
C GLY A 35 12.28 7.19 8.57
N MET A 36 11.04 7.66 8.40
CA MET A 36 10.73 9.08 8.24
C MET A 36 9.85 9.62 9.37
N THR A 37 9.78 10.95 9.48
CA THR A 37 8.87 11.60 10.42
C THR A 37 7.42 11.54 9.91
N VAL A 38 6.45 11.59 10.84
CA VAL A 38 5.02 11.61 10.50
C VAL A 38 4.66 12.78 9.58
N GLN A 39 5.33 13.92 9.76
CA GLN A 39 5.09 15.11 8.95
C GLN A 39 5.51 14.87 7.50
N ARG A 40 6.72 14.31 7.27
CA ARG A 40 7.18 13.91 5.94
C ARG A 40 6.29 12.86 5.31
N TYR A 41 5.87 11.86 6.09
CA TYR A 41 4.93 10.84 5.63
C TYR A 41 3.63 11.43 5.09
N ARG A 42 3.06 12.44 5.76
CA ARG A 42 1.85 13.14 5.29
C ARG A 42 2.09 13.95 4.01
N GLU A 43 3.23 14.62 3.92
CA GLU A 43 3.59 15.40 2.72
C GLU A 43 3.72 14.48 1.50
N GLU A 44 4.44 13.37 1.64
CA GLU A 44 4.64 12.41 0.55
C GLU A 44 3.34 11.68 0.18
N LYS A 45 2.49 11.38 1.16
CA LYS A 45 1.15 10.85 0.90
C LYS A 45 0.27 11.84 0.13
N ALA A 46 0.36 13.13 0.44
CA ALA A 46 -0.35 14.16 -0.32
C ALA A 46 0.23 14.35 -1.73
N ALA A 47 1.56 14.23 -1.89
CA ALA A 47 2.22 14.27 -3.20
C ALA A 47 1.77 13.09 -4.08
N ALA A 48 1.81 11.86 -3.55
CA ALA A 48 1.32 10.67 -4.24
C ALA A 48 -0.15 10.82 -4.69
N ALA A 49 -1.01 11.36 -3.81
CA ALA A 49 -2.41 11.62 -4.12
C ALA A 49 -2.58 12.64 -5.27
N ARG A 50 -1.79 13.72 -5.29
CA ARG A 50 -1.79 14.70 -6.39
C ARG A 50 -1.34 14.09 -7.72
N MET A 51 -0.48 13.07 -7.65
CA MET A 51 0.03 12.34 -8.81
C MET A 51 -0.89 11.19 -9.25
N ASN A 52 -2.06 11.00 -8.61
CA ASN A 52 -2.92 9.82 -8.82
C ASN A 52 -2.18 8.49 -8.67
N MET A 53 -1.13 8.46 -7.84
CA MET A 53 -0.35 7.27 -7.55
C MET A 53 -0.63 6.76 -6.15
N LYS A 54 -0.46 5.45 -5.96
CA LYS A 54 -0.43 4.86 -4.62
C LYS A 54 0.81 5.36 -3.87
N PHE A 55 0.68 5.56 -2.57
CA PHE A 55 1.80 6.01 -1.73
C PHE A 55 3.01 5.07 -1.82
N GLU A 56 2.78 3.76 -1.83
CA GLU A 56 3.85 2.75 -1.94
C GLU A 56 4.60 2.85 -3.28
N ASP A 57 3.89 3.06 -4.39
CA ASP A 57 4.49 3.29 -5.70
C ASP A 57 5.29 4.59 -5.73
N HIS A 58 4.75 5.66 -5.14
CA HIS A 58 5.45 6.95 -4.99
C HIS A 58 6.72 6.82 -4.14
N MET A 59 6.69 6.05 -3.08
CA MET A 59 7.87 5.76 -2.26
C MET A 59 8.90 4.93 -3.04
N LYS A 60 8.45 3.98 -3.86
CA LYS A 60 9.32 3.15 -4.69
C LYS A 60 10.03 3.96 -5.78
N THR A 61 9.36 4.94 -6.39
CA THR A 61 10.01 5.84 -7.34
C THR A 61 11.03 6.74 -6.64
N MET A 62 10.71 7.29 -5.47
CA MET A 62 11.65 8.14 -4.72
C MET A 62 12.87 7.39 -4.16
N VAL A 63 12.72 6.14 -3.74
CA VAL A 63 13.85 5.29 -3.29
C VAL A 63 14.61 4.71 -4.49
N GLY A 64 13.92 4.50 -5.61
CA GLY A 64 14.47 3.93 -6.85
C GLY A 64 15.22 4.92 -7.75
N ASP A 65 15.09 6.23 -7.53
CA ASP A 65 15.75 7.28 -8.31
C ASP A 65 17.27 7.43 -8.04
N GLY A 66 17.90 6.38 -7.49
CA GLY A 66 19.35 6.18 -7.54
C GLY A 66 19.84 5.55 -8.86
N MET A 67 18.94 5.18 -9.78
CA MET A 67 19.30 4.62 -11.09
C MET A 67 19.09 5.64 -12.21
N GLN A 68 20.13 6.45 -12.42
CA GLN A 68 20.67 6.80 -13.73
C GLN A 68 19.62 7.03 -14.82
N MET A 69 19.09 8.26 -14.90
CA MET A 69 18.62 8.81 -16.17
C MET A 69 19.82 8.84 -17.12
N ASP A 70 20.07 7.72 -17.81
CA ASP A 70 20.88 7.70 -19.03
C ASP A 70 20.14 8.58 -20.03
N HIS A 71 20.58 9.83 -20.08
CA HIS A 71 20.18 10.82 -21.07
C HIS A 71 20.82 10.35 -22.38
N GLY A 72 20.21 9.33 -23.00
CA GLY A 72 20.64 8.72 -24.25
C GLY A 72 20.74 9.79 -25.32
N ASN A 73 21.97 10.27 -25.52
CA ASN A 73 22.56 10.82 -26.73
C ASN A 73 21.56 11.43 -27.73
N MET A 74 21.37 12.75 -27.67
CA MET A 74 20.99 13.53 -28.84
C MET A 74 22.14 13.42 -29.87
N GLN A 75 22.01 12.50 -30.83
CA GLN A 75 22.69 12.56 -32.13
C GLN A 75 21.67 12.39 -33.24
#